data_AF-A0A932XJE1-F1
#
_entry.id   AF-A0A932XJE1-F1
#
_cell.length_a   1.000
_cell.length_b   1.000
_cell.length_c   1.000
_cell.angle_alpha   90.00
_cell.angle_beta   90.00
_cell.angle_gamma   90.00
#
_symmetry.space_group_name_H-M   'P 1'
#
loop_
_entity.id
_entity.type
_entity.pdbx_description
1 polymer ?
#
loop_
_entity_poly.entity_id
_entity_poly.type
_entity_poly.pdbx_seq_one_letter_code
_entity_poly.pdbx_strand_id
1 'polypeptide(L)'
;MSAFAETILIAALLNAIVALGLYVTVMSGQLSVAHAGLMGVGAYTSAVLTVNFHWPFLAALVAGLIPAALLGAGIAGATLRMSELVGSLATLGFGETLSVAAFNITYIGGANSFQGIPLHTRLPITLVFFALTVYCVWRFEQSRLGLAARAIRANPIPPQQTASTSLGFASSASASAGASPGWREGCRPTTRSSSGRPIWAFSRRSASSSTSFSAGRTRCWDRSQARSS
;
A
#
# COMPACT_ATOMS: atom_id res chain seq x y z
N MET A 1 2.54 12.19 -40.64
CA MET A 1 2.28 10.99 -39.80
C MET A 1 0.91 10.44 -40.21
N SER A 2 0.72 9.13 -40.26
CA SER A 2 -0.59 8.55 -40.57
C SER A 2 -1.57 8.83 -39.44
N ALA A 3 -2.85 9.08 -39.76
CA ALA A 3 -3.88 9.43 -38.77
C ALA A 3 -4.01 8.38 -37.65
N PHE A 4 -3.79 7.10 -37.98
CA PHE A 4 -3.78 6.00 -37.00
C PHE A 4 -2.64 6.13 -35.98
N ALA A 5 -1.44 6.51 -36.43
CA ALA A 5 -0.29 6.68 -35.54
C ALA A 5 -0.49 7.86 -34.58
N GLU A 6 -1.14 8.93 -35.03
CA GLU A 6 -1.46 10.08 -34.17
C GLU A 6 -2.40 9.69 -33.02
N THR A 7 -3.48 8.96 -33.30
CA THR A 7 -4.44 8.53 -32.26
C THR A 7 -3.80 7.59 -31.23
N ILE A 8 -3.01 6.61 -31.68
CA ILE A 8 -2.31 5.68 -30.78
C ILE A 8 -1.33 6.44 -29.90
N LEU A 9 -0.58 7.39 -30.47
CA LEU A 9 0.38 8.18 -29.72
C LEU A 9 -0.31 9.09 -28.69
N ILE A 10 -1.44 9.72 -29.03
CA ILE A 10 -2.24 10.51 -28.09
C ILE A 10 -2.73 9.64 -26.93
N ALA A 11 -3.26 8.44 -27.22
CA ALA A 11 -3.70 7.51 -26.18
C ALA A 11 -2.53 7.05 -25.29
N ALA A 12 -1.36 6.78 -25.86
CA ALA A 12 -0.16 6.42 -25.09
C ALA A 12 0.29 7.57 -24.17
N LEU A 13 0.31 8.81 -24.69
CA LEU A 13 0.65 10.01 -23.91
C LEU A 13 -0.34 10.23 -22.75
N LEU A 14 -1.64 10.08 -22.99
CA LEU A 14 -2.66 10.19 -21.94
C LEU A 14 -2.46 9.16 -20.83
N ASN A 15 -2.22 7.89 -21.19
CA ASN A 15 -1.91 6.85 -20.21
C ASN A 15 -0.60 7.13 -19.46
N ALA A 16 0.40 7.72 -20.12
CA ALA A 16 1.64 8.14 -19.47
C ALA A 16 1.40 9.27 -18.44
N ILE A 17 0.52 10.23 -18.72
CA ILE A 17 0.11 11.27 -17.75
C ILE A 17 -0.51 10.62 -16.51
N VAL A 18 -1.42 9.66 -16.71
CA VAL A 18 -2.08 8.95 -15.61
C VAL A 18 -1.07 8.12 -14.81
N ALA A 19 -0.12 7.46 -15.48
CA ALA A 19 0.94 6.71 -14.84
C ALA A 19 1.87 7.60 -13.99
N LEU A 20 2.16 8.83 -14.43
CA LEU A 20 2.89 9.83 -13.65
C LEU A 20 2.11 10.28 -12.41
N GLY A 21 0.79 10.46 -12.51
CA GLY A 21 -0.07 10.72 -11.35
C GLY A 21 -0.03 9.58 -10.34
N LEU A 22 -0.14 8.34 -10.83
CA LEU A 22 -0.01 7.15 -10.00
C LEU A 22 1.37 7.06 -9.33
N TYR A 23 2.45 7.35 -10.06
CA TYR A 23 3.81 7.34 -9.52
C TYR A 23 3.95 8.23 -8.28
N VAL A 24 3.37 9.43 -8.31
CA VAL A 24 3.37 10.36 -7.16
C VAL A 24 2.67 9.73 -5.95
N THR A 25 1.56 9.02 -6.13
CA THR A 25 0.87 8.35 -5.01
C THR A 25 1.66 7.17 -4.44
N VAL A 26 2.29 6.37 -5.31
CA VAL A 26 3.12 5.22 -4.93
C VAL A 26 4.35 5.65 -4.13
N MET A 27 4.90 6.84 -4.41
CA MET A 27 6.02 7.40 -3.63
C MET A 27 5.70 7.56 -2.14
N SER A 28 4.43 7.81 -1.79
CA SER A 28 3.96 7.95 -0.40
C SER A 28 3.69 6.61 0.30
N GLY A 29 3.82 5.48 -0.39
CA GLY A 29 3.56 4.15 0.16
C GLY A 29 2.10 3.69 0.05
N GLN A 30 1.21 4.51 -0.50
CA GLN A 30 -0.21 4.18 -0.69
C GLN A 30 -0.45 3.75 -2.14
N LEU A 31 -1.09 2.59 -2.34
CA LEU A 31 -1.53 2.14 -3.66
C LEU A 31 -2.97 2.60 -3.89
N SER A 32 -3.20 3.49 -4.88
CA SER A 32 -4.53 3.99 -5.22
C SER A 32 -4.83 3.80 -6.71
N VAL A 33 -5.86 3.00 -7.01
CA VAL A 33 -6.27 2.66 -8.39
C VAL A 33 -7.35 3.61 -8.93
N ALA A 34 -7.81 4.58 -8.12
CA ALA A 34 -8.90 5.51 -8.49
C ALA A 34 -8.59 6.44 -9.68
N HIS A 35 -7.33 6.52 -10.11
CA HIS A 35 -6.87 7.40 -11.18
C HIS A 35 -7.64 7.23 -12.50
N ALA A 36 -7.95 5.99 -12.89
CA ALA A 36 -8.71 5.71 -14.11
C ALA A 36 -10.16 6.24 -14.02
N GLY A 37 -10.81 6.09 -12.86
CA GLY A 37 -12.15 6.60 -12.61
C GLY A 37 -12.19 8.13 -12.64
N LEU A 38 -11.22 8.79 -11.99
CA LEU A 38 -11.12 10.26 -11.99
C LEU A 38 -10.84 10.83 -13.39
N MET A 39 -9.99 10.15 -14.17
CA MET A 39 -9.78 10.48 -15.58
C MET A 39 -11.09 10.40 -16.36
N GLY A 40 -11.87 9.33 -16.16
CA GLY A 40 -13.18 9.15 -16.77
C GLY A 40 -14.14 10.30 -16.44
N VAL A 41 -14.30 10.66 -15.17
CA VAL A 41 -15.20 11.75 -14.75
C VAL A 41 -14.82 13.09 -15.41
N GLY A 42 -13.53 13.43 -15.44
CA GLY A 42 -13.05 14.65 -16.09
C GLY A 42 -13.27 14.65 -17.61
N ALA A 43 -13.01 13.52 -18.26
CA ALA A 43 -13.20 13.35 -19.70
C ALA A 43 -14.68 13.45 -20.09
N TYR A 44 -15.57 12.76 -19.37
CA TYR A 44 -17.02 12.82 -19.60
C TYR A 44 -17.59 14.22 -19.38
N THR A 45 -17.17 14.90 -18.31
CA THR A 45 -17.60 16.28 -18.06
C THR A 45 -17.20 17.20 -19.21
N SER A 46 -15.93 17.12 -19.64
CA SER A 46 -15.42 17.93 -20.76
C SER A 46 -16.13 17.60 -22.07
N ALA A 47 -16.46 16.32 -22.31
CA ALA A 47 -17.18 15.86 -23.50
C ALA A 47 -18.61 16.40 -23.52
N VAL A 48 -19.34 16.33 -22.40
CA VAL A 48 -20.70 16.87 -22.27
C VAL A 48 -20.73 18.37 -22.51
N LEU A 49 -19.76 19.12 -21.97
CA LEU A 49 -19.65 20.57 -22.19
C LEU A 49 -19.33 20.92 -23.65
N THR A 50 -18.46 20.15 -24.29
CA THR A 50 -18.07 20.41 -25.69
C THR A 50 -19.20 20.08 -26.66
N VAL A 51 -19.93 18.98 -26.44
CA VAL A 51 -20.99 18.51 -27.35
C VAL A 51 -22.30 19.27 -27.15
N ASN A 52 -22.72 19.51 -25.90
CA ASN A 52 -24.01 20.18 -25.65
C ASN A 52 -23.88 21.71 -25.71
N PHE A 53 -22.84 22.26 -25.08
CA PHE A 53 -22.70 23.71 -24.92
C PHE A 53 -21.75 24.35 -25.94
N HIS A 54 -21.10 23.56 -26.81
CA HIS A 54 -20.15 24.03 -27.83
C HIS A 54 -19.05 24.94 -27.26
N TRP A 55 -18.67 24.71 -26.00
CA TRP A 55 -17.65 25.49 -25.32
C TRP A 55 -16.27 25.29 -25.96
N PRO A 56 -15.38 26.29 -25.88
CA PRO A 56 -14.01 26.12 -26.35
C PRO A 56 -13.32 25.00 -25.56
N PHE A 57 -12.61 24.12 -26.26
CA PHE A 57 -12.00 22.90 -25.72
C PHE A 57 -11.21 23.13 -24.42
N LEU A 58 -10.44 24.22 -24.36
CA LEU A 58 -9.59 24.54 -23.21
C LEU A 58 -10.41 24.93 -21.97
N ALA A 59 -11.52 25.67 -22.15
CA ALA A 59 -12.41 26.00 -21.04
C ALA A 59 -13.21 24.77 -20.57
N ALA A 60 -13.66 23.93 -21.49
CA ALA A 60 -14.32 22.67 -21.17
C ALA A 60 -13.39 21.74 -20.36
N LEU A 61 -12.10 21.68 -20.72
CA LEU A 61 -11.09 20.89 -20.00
C LEU A 61 -10.84 21.41 -18.58
N VAL A 62 -10.75 22.73 -18.39
CA VAL A 62 -10.62 23.35 -17.05
C VAL A 62 -11.89 23.14 -16.21
N ALA A 63 -13.07 23.25 -16.81
CA ALA A 63 -14.32 22.96 -16.12
C ALA A 63 -14.42 21.49 -15.71
N GLY A 64 -13.92 20.55 -16.54
CA GLY A 64 -13.87 19.12 -16.23
C GLY A 64 -12.90 18.76 -15.09
N LEU A 65 -11.87 19.58 -14.84
CA LEU A 65 -10.97 19.41 -13.70
C LEU A 65 -11.68 19.62 -12.35
N ILE A 66 -12.71 20.48 -12.30
CA ILE A 66 -13.41 20.83 -11.05
C ILE A 66 -14.07 19.61 -10.39
N PRO A 67 -14.96 18.83 -11.07
CA PRO A 67 -15.58 17.66 -10.46
C PRO A 67 -14.56 16.55 -10.17
N ALA A 68 -13.56 16.37 -11.04
CA ALA A 68 -12.50 15.39 -10.80
C ALA A 68 -11.67 15.74 -9.56
N ALA A 69 -11.35 17.02 -9.35
CA ALA A 69 -10.62 17.50 -8.18
C ALA A 69 -11.46 17.39 -6.90
N LEU A 70 -12.77 17.68 -6.96
CA LEU A 70 -13.68 17.52 -5.83
C LEU A 70 -13.78 16.05 -5.38
N LEU A 71 -13.99 15.13 -6.32
CA LEU A 71 -14.01 13.70 -6.02
C LEU A 71 -12.64 13.22 -5.52
N GLY A 72 -11.56 13.64 -6.17
CA GLY A 72 -10.19 13.32 -5.75
C GLY A 72 -9.87 13.80 -4.34
N ALA A 73 -10.26 15.02 -3.98
CA ALA A 73 -10.10 15.57 -2.64
C ALA A 73 -10.92 14.79 -1.60
N GLY A 74 -12.14 14.37 -1.95
CA GLY A 74 -12.96 13.51 -1.11
C GLY A 74 -12.30 12.16 -0.82
N ILE A 75 -11.77 11.51 -1.86
CA ILE A 75 -11.05 10.23 -1.74
C ILE A 75 -9.76 10.39 -0.92
N ALA A 76 -8.99 11.46 -1.18
CA ALA A 76 -7.77 11.75 -0.43
C ALA A 76 -8.08 11.95 1.06
N GLY A 77 -9.13 12.70 1.38
CA GLY A 77 -9.62 12.86 2.75
C GLY A 77 -10.06 11.55 3.40
N ALA A 78 -10.72 10.66 2.64
CA ALA A 78 -11.12 9.35 3.13
C ALA A 78 -9.93 8.42 3.38
N THR A 79 -8.91 8.46 2.52
CA THR A 79 -7.74 7.57 2.62
C THR A 79 -6.88 7.90 3.85
N LEU A 80 -6.83 9.17 4.26
CA LEU A 80 -6.15 9.60 5.49
C LEU A 80 -6.75 9.01 6.77
N ARG A 81 -8.01 8.52 6.73
CA ARG A 81 -8.70 7.94 7.90
C ARG A 81 -8.61 6.42 7.98
N MET A 82 -8.08 5.75 6.96
CA MET A 82 -8.13 4.30 6.83
C MET A 82 -6.75 3.65 6.92
N SER A 83 -6.73 2.36 7.26
CA SER A 83 -5.56 1.50 7.10
C SER A 83 -5.18 1.37 5.61
N GLU A 84 -3.89 1.26 5.30
CA GLU A 84 -3.35 1.27 3.93
C GLU A 84 -4.03 0.26 2.99
N LEU A 85 -4.29 -0.97 3.47
CA LEU A 85 -4.97 -2.01 2.70
C LEU A 85 -6.45 -1.69 2.49
N VAL A 86 -7.12 -1.20 3.54
CA VAL A 86 -8.55 -0.85 3.50
C VAL A 86 -8.79 0.36 2.59
N GLY A 87 -7.89 1.35 2.62
CA GLY A 87 -7.90 2.47 1.69
C GLY A 87 -7.74 2.03 0.24
N SER A 88 -6.81 1.10 -0.03
CA SER A 88 -6.60 0.55 -1.38
C SER A 88 -7.86 -0.16 -1.91
N LEU A 89 -8.47 -1.02 -1.10
CA LEU A 89 -9.71 -1.72 -1.46
C LEU A 89 -10.87 -0.75 -1.67
N ALA A 90 -10.98 0.28 -0.84
CA ALA A 90 -11.98 1.33 -1.00
C ALA A 90 -11.83 2.07 -2.33
N THR A 91 -10.60 2.35 -2.78
CA THR A 91 -10.37 3.01 -4.08
C THR A 91 -10.74 2.12 -5.28
N LEU A 92 -10.54 0.81 -5.17
CA LEU A 92 -10.97 -0.14 -6.20
C LEU A 92 -12.49 -0.18 -6.30
N GLY A 93 -13.19 -0.27 -5.16
CA GLY A 93 -14.65 -0.21 -5.12
C GLY A 93 -15.21 1.12 -5.62
N PHE A 94 -14.54 2.23 -5.33
CA PHE A 94 -14.90 3.54 -5.86
C PHE A 94 -14.75 3.61 -7.39
N GLY A 95 -13.66 3.07 -7.93
CA GLY A 95 -13.46 2.98 -9.38
C GLY A 95 -14.58 2.19 -10.06
N GLU A 96 -14.96 1.05 -9.49
CA GLU A 96 -16.06 0.23 -10.01
C GLU A 96 -17.41 0.95 -9.89
N THR A 97 -17.64 1.63 -8.76
CA THR A 97 -18.87 2.42 -8.55
C THR A 97 -19.01 3.53 -9.61
N LEU A 98 -17.91 4.19 -9.98
CA LEU A 98 -17.91 5.18 -11.05
C LEU A 98 -18.24 4.56 -12.42
N SER A 99 -17.68 3.40 -12.73
CA SER A 99 -17.99 2.66 -13.96
C SER A 99 -19.48 2.30 -14.03
N VAL A 100 -20.03 1.72 -12.95
CA VAL A 100 -21.46 1.36 -12.87
C VAL A 100 -22.35 2.60 -12.96
N ALA A 101 -21.97 3.70 -12.29
CA ALA A 101 -22.70 4.95 -12.37
C ALA A 101 -22.71 5.51 -13.81
N ALA A 102 -21.58 5.47 -14.50
CA ALA A 102 -21.48 5.89 -15.90
C ALA A 102 -22.39 5.05 -16.83
N PHE A 103 -22.50 3.74 -16.59
CA PHE A 103 -23.40 2.87 -17.34
C PHE A 103 -24.89 3.12 -17.04
N ASN A 104 -25.22 3.52 -15.81
CA ASN A 104 -26.61 3.76 -15.41
C ASN A 104 -27.15 5.09 -15.94
N ILE A 105 -26.30 6.11 -16.08
CA ILE A 105 -26.74 7.45 -16.51
C ILE A 105 -26.97 7.48 -18.02
N THR A 106 -28.23 7.48 -18.42
CA THR A 106 -28.66 7.51 -19.84
C THR A 106 -28.25 8.80 -20.56
N TYR A 107 -28.14 9.91 -19.83
CA TYR A 107 -27.74 11.22 -20.39
C TYR A 107 -26.30 11.25 -20.92
N ILE A 108 -25.41 10.42 -20.37
CA ILE A 108 -23.98 10.38 -20.71
C ILE A 108 -23.69 9.29 -21.76
N GLY A 109 -24.74 8.77 -22.41
CA GLY A 109 -24.66 7.72 -23.42
C GLY A 109 -24.79 6.30 -22.87
N GLY A 110 -24.91 6.14 -21.54
CA GLY A 110 -25.12 4.86 -20.87
C GLY A 110 -24.19 3.75 -21.39
N ALA A 111 -24.77 2.63 -21.81
CA ALA A 111 -24.03 1.47 -22.34
C ALA A 111 -23.31 1.73 -23.68
N ASN A 112 -23.74 2.71 -24.49
CA ASN A 112 -23.22 2.91 -25.84
C ASN A 112 -21.93 3.72 -25.91
N SER A 113 -21.44 4.22 -24.76
CA SER A 113 -20.35 5.21 -24.66
C SER A 113 -20.66 6.51 -25.44
N PHE A 114 -20.09 7.63 -25.01
CA PHE A 114 -20.41 8.93 -25.59
C PHE A 114 -19.75 9.08 -26.98
N GLN A 115 -20.55 9.30 -28.03
CA GLN A 115 -20.09 9.42 -29.42
C GLN A 115 -20.38 10.81 -29.98
N GLY A 116 -19.61 11.24 -30.99
CA GLY A 116 -19.77 12.56 -31.63
C GLY A 116 -18.92 13.68 -31.04
N ILE A 117 -17.86 13.36 -30.29
CA ILE A 117 -16.94 14.36 -29.74
C ILE A 117 -16.06 14.90 -30.88
N PRO A 118 -16.04 16.22 -31.16
CA PRO A 118 -15.12 16.78 -32.14
C PRO A 118 -13.67 16.59 -31.68
N LEU A 119 -12.84 15.96 -32.51
CA LEU A 119 -11.41 15.73 -32.22
C LEU A 119 -10.63 17.05 -32.33
N HIS A 120 -10.68 17.86 -31.27
CA HIS A 120 -9.81 19.01 -31.09
C HIS A 120 -8.50 18.67 -30.36
N THR A 121 -8.36 17.41 -29.90
CA THR A 121 -7.13 16.88 -29.29
C THR A 121 -6.07 16.66 -30.35
N ARG A 122 -5.28 17.70 -30.62
CA ARG A 122 -4.12 17.62 -31.51
C ARG A 122 -2.87 17.19 -30.76
N LEU A 123 -2.00 16.47 -31.45
CA LEU A 123 -0.68 16.05 -30.95
C LEU A 123 0.08 17.17 -30.17
N PRO A 124 0.27 18.40 -30.68
CA PRO A 124 1.01 19.44 -29.96
C PRO A 124 0.38 19.84 -28.62
N ILE A 125 -0.95 19.91 -28.54
CA ILE A 125 -1.65 20.30 -27.30
C ILE A 125 -1.42 19.22 -26.25
N THR A 126 -1.61 17.95 -26.61
CA THR A 126 -1.35 16.81 -25.72
C THR A 126 0.10 16.79 -25.26
N LEU A 127 1.05 17.09 -26.14
CA LEU A 127 2.48 17.13 -25.82
C LEU A 127 2.80 18.25 -24.80
N VAL A 128 2.18 19.43 -24.94
CA VAL A 128 2.30 20.52 -23.97
C VAL A 128 1.75 20.10 -22.59
N PHE A 129 0.58 19.47 -22.53
CA PHE A 129 0.03 18.95 -21.26
C PHE A 129 0.88 17.85 -20.65
N PHE A 130 1.43 16.95 -21.47
CA PHE A 130 2.36 15.92 -21.01
C PHE A 130 3.64 16.55 -20.44
N ALA A 131 4.27 17.47 -21.17
CA ALA A 131 5.46 18.19 -20.72
C ALA A 131 5.20 18.98 -19.43
N LEU A 132 4.03 19.63 -19.33
CA LEU A 132 3.60 20.32 -18.12
C LEU A 132 3.44 19.35 -16.94
N THR A 133 2.85 18.17 -17.15
CA THR A 133 2.70 17.15 -16.11
C THR A 133 4.07 16.65 -15.64
N VAL A 134 4.98 16.34 -16.56
CA VAL A 134 6.36 15.94 -16.24
C VAL A 134 7.06 17.03 -15.44
N TYR A 135 6.93 18.30 -15.85
CA TYR A 135 7.47 19.44 -15.11
C TYR A 135 6.91 19.53 -13.68
N CYS A 136 5.59 19.37 -13.52
CA CYS A 136 4.94 19.37 -12.21
C CYS A 136 5.44 18.22 -11.32
N VAL A 137 5.58 17.00 -11.87
CA VAL A 137 6.10 15.84 -11.12
C VAL A 137 7.56 16.05 -10.73
N TRP A 138 8.39 16.48 -11.66
CA TRP A 138 9.80 16.81 -11.39
C TRP A 138 9.93 17.88 -10.30
N ARG A 139 9.09 18.92 -10.35
CA ARG A 139 9.04 19.98 -9.35
C ARG A 139 8.55 19.47 -7.99
N PHE A 140 7.61 18.53 -7.98
CA PHE A 140 7.07 17.89 -6.77
C PHE A 140 8.10 16.98 -6.10
N GLU A 141 8.85 16.19 -6.85
CA GLU A 141 9.91 15.32 -6.32
C GLU A 141 11.01 16.12 -5.59
N GLN A 142 11.34 17.29 -6.11
CA GLN A 142 12.32 18.20 -5.49
C GLN A 142 11.76 18.94 -4.26
N SER A 143 10.45 18.90 -4.05
CA SER A 143 9.82 19.57 -2.91
C SER A 143 10.02 18.77 -1.61
N ARG A 144 9.84 19.45 -0.47
CA ARG A 144 9.91 18.84 0.87
C ARG A 144 8.91 17.69 1.03
N LEU A 145 7.77 17.74 0.33
CA LEU A 145 6.72 16.71 0.38
C LEU A 145 7.20 15.40 -0.25
N GLY A 146 7.88 15.46 -1.40
CA GLY A 146 8.43 14.29 -2.06
C GLY A 146 9.52 13.59 -1.24
N LEU A 147 10.40 14.39 -0.61
CA LEU A 147 11.43 13.88 0.29
C LEU A 147 10.84 13.26 1.57
N ALA A 148 9.84 13.91 2.18
CA ALA A 148 9.15 13.40 3.36
C ALA A 148 8.41 12.08 3.07
N ALA A 149 7.70 11.99 1.95
CA ALA A 149 7.00 10.79 1.51
C ALA A 149 7.97 9.59 1.36
N ARG A 150 9.14 9.81 0.73
CA ARG A 150 10.18 8.77 0.61
C ARG A 150 10.74 8.34 1.97
N ALA A 151 10.92 9.28 2.91
CA ALA A 151 11.44 8.98 4.25
C ALA A 151 10.46 8.13 5.09
N ILE A 152 9.16 8.40 4.98
CA ILE A 152 8.11 7.60 5.65
C ILE A 152 8.08 6.18 5.09
N ARG A 153 8.09 6.05 3.75
CA ARG A 153 8.10 4.74 3.08
C ARG A 153 9.34 3.90 3.39
N ALA A 154 10.50 4.53 3.62
CA ALA A 154 11.77 3.84 3.86
C ALA A 154 11.89 3.19 5.25
N ASN A 155 11.10 3.60 6.23
CA ASN A 155 11.10 3.03 7.58
C ASN A 155 9.74 2.38 7.92
N PRO A 156 9.36 1.27 7.26
CA PRO A 156 8.18 0.53 7.69
C PRO A 156 8.43 0.00 9.11
N ILE A 157 7.60 0.42 10.07
CA ILE A 157 7.69 -0.05 11.46
C ILE A 157 7.45 -1.58 11.46
N PRO A 158 8.41 -2.39 11.94
CA PRO A 158 8.25 -3.84 11.91
C PRO A 158 7.08 -4.28 12.81
N PRO A 159 6.17 -5.16 12.35
CA PRO A 159 5.03 -5.65 13.13
C PRO A 159 5.41 -6.48 14.38
N GLN A 160 6.70 -6.68 14.68
CA GLN A 160 7.16 -7.51 15.79
C GLN A 160 7.40 -6.77 17.12
N GLN A 161 7.34 -5.43 17.16
CA GLN A 161 7.50 -4.70 18.43
C GLN A 161 6.17 -4.54 19.21
N THR A 162 5.03 -4.67 18.55
CA THR A 162 3.70 -4.66 19.20
C THR A 162 3.32 -6.01 19.80
N ALA A 163 3.97 -7.12 19.43
CA ALA A 163 3.67 -8.46 19.95
C ALA A 163 4.38 -8.79 21.29
N SER A 164 5.46 -8.09 21.65
CA SER A 164 6.14 -8.34 22.95
C SER A 164 5.55 -7.55 24.12
N THR A 165 4.69 -6.56 23.86
CA THR A 165 4.12 -5.70 24.93
C THR A 165 2.70 -6.12 25.34
N SER A 166 2.05 -7.04 24.63
CA SER A 166 0.77 -7.65 25.07
C SER A 166 0.93 -8.97 25.84
N LEU A 167 2.15 -9.54 25.92
CA LEU A 167 2.46 -10.66 26.82
C LEU A 167 2.83 -10.22 28.25
N GLY A 168 2.70 -8.93 28.58
CA GLY A 168 3.05 -8.34 29.89
C GLY A 168 1.88 -7.93 30.79
N PHE A 169 0.61 -8.05 30.35
CA PHE A 169 -0.57 -7.63 31.14
C PHE A 169 -1.63 -8.74 31.32
N ALA A 170 -1.25 -10.00 31.18
CA ALA A 170 -2.10 -11.16 31.46
C ALA A 170 -1.47 -12.13 32.49
N SER A 171 -0.74 -11.61 33.47
CA SER A 171 -0.26 -12.41 34.61
C SER A 171 -0.21 -11.61 35.91
N SER A 172 -1.37 -11.16 36.37
CA SER A 172 -1.60 -10.90 37.79
C SER A 172 -3.08 -11.12 38.10
N ALA A 173 -3.35 -11.97 39.09
CA ALA A 173 -4.62 -12.56 39.53
C ALA A 173 -4.98 -13.88 38.81
N SER A 174 -5.03 -15.04 39.46
CA SER A 174 -4.92 -15.37 40.88
C SER A 174 -4.50 -16.82 41.03
N ALA A 175 -3.62 -17.06 42.00
CA ALA A 175 -3.21 -18.35 42.48
C ALA A 175 -4.40 -19.19 42.97
N SER A 176 -4.50 -20.44 42.52
CA SER A 176 -4.58 -21.60 43.41
C SER A 176 -4.49 -22.91 42.62
N ALA A 177 -3.70 -23.84 43.16
CA ALA A 177 -3.75 -25.29 42.97
C ALA A 177 -2.97 -25.92 41.79
N GLY A 178 -1.78 -26.44 42.14
CA GLY A 178 -1.50 -27.87 41.93
C GLY A 178 -0.48 -28.24 40.85
N ALA A 179 0.68 -28.76 41.30
CA ALA A 179 1.48 -29.87 40.73
C ALA A 179 1.84 -29.83 39.21
N SER A 180 3.06 -30.04 38.73
CA SER A 180 4.37 -30.51 39.23
C SER A 180 5.37 -30.36 38.03
N PRO A 181 6.69 -30.59 38.20
CA PRO A 181 7.75 -29.86 37.49
C PRO A 181 8.31 -30.58 36.24
N GLY A 182 8.93 -29.83 35.31
CA GLY A 182 9.79 -30.45 34.31
C GLY A 182 10.33 -29.53 33.21
N TRP A 183 11.65 -29.34 33.22
CA TRP A 183 12.51 -29.11 32.04
C TRP A 183 12.67 -27.66 31.53
N ARG A 184 13.61 -26.95 32.16
CA ARG A 184 14.61 -26.16 31.42
C ARG A 184 15.74 -27.07 30.97
N GLU A 185 16.49 -26.56 29.97
CA GLU A 185 17.67 -27.08 29.26
C GLU A 185 17.32 -27.68 27.89
N GLY A 186 17.81 -27.18 26.76
CA GLY A 186 18.74 -26.09 26.52
C GLY A 186 19.01 -25.96 25.02
N CYS A 187 19.30 -24.73 24.59
CA CYS A 187 20.09 -24.44 23.40
C CYS A 187 20.78 -23.09 23.66
N ARG A 188 21.92 -23.13 24.36
CA ARG A 188 22.91 -22.06 24.28
C ARG A 188 24.03 -22.54 23.34
N PRO A 189 24.48 -21.71 22.39
CA PRO A 189 25.54 -22.08 21.46
C PRO A 189 26.86 -22.24 22.21
N THR A 190 27.49 -23.39 21.98
CA THR A 190 28.88 -23.66 22.33
C THR A 190 29.81 -22.77 21.52
N THR A 191 30.44 -21.79 22.16
CA THR A 191 31.77 -21.33 21.75
C THR A 191 32.65 -21.31 22.99
N ARG A 192 33.59 -22.26 23.05
CA ARG A 192 34.68 -22.30 24.03
C ARG A 192 35.99 -22.13 23.27
N SER A 193 36.62 -20.99 23.47
CA SER A 193 38.05 -20.69 23.26
C SER A 193 38.16 -19.19 23.52
N SER A 194 39.04 -18.63 24.34
CA SER A 194 40.13 -19.09 25.20
C SER A 194 40.48 -17.87 26.09
N SER A 195 41.18 -18.11 27.20
CA SER A 195 41.93 -17.12 28.00
C SER A 195 41.21 -15.89 28.59
N GLY A 196 41.18 -15.80 29.93
CA GLY A 196 41.03 -14.53 30.65
C GLY A 196 40.13 -14.59 31.89
N ARG A 197 40.73 -14.75 33.08
CA ARG A 197 40.10 -14.59 34.41
C ARG A 197 39.67 -13.11 34.59
N PRO A 198 38.69 -12.75 35.45
CA PRO A 198 38.89 -12.66 36.92
C PRO A 198 37.69 -13.18 37.73
N ILE A 199 37.90 -13.85 38.87
CA ILE A 199 37.87 -13.27 40.22
C ILE A 199 36.65 -12.37 40.44
N TRP A 200 35.53 -12.96 40.88
CA TRP A 200 34.77 -12.52 42.05
C TRP A 200 33.94 -13.71 42.54
N ALA A 201 34.51 -14.38 43.54
CA ALA A 201 33.75 -15.19 44.45
C ALA A 201 32.89 -14.25 45.30
N PHE A 202 31.58 -14.45 45.32
CA PHE A 202 30.84 -14.21 46.54
C PHE A 202 29.85 -15.33 46.76
N SER A 203 30.12 -16.03 47.85
CA SER A 203 29.43 -17.18 48.37
C SER A 203 28.01 -16.83 48.80
N ARG A 204 27.10 -17.78 48.62
CA ARG A 204 26.24 -18.25 49.71
C ARG A 204 25.76 -19.67 49.40
N ARG A 205 26.37 -20.63 50.10
CA ARG A 205 25.79 -21.95 50.37
C ARG A 205 24.82 -21.82 51.53
N SER A 206 23.71 -22.54 51.46
CA SER A 206 23.19 -23.41 52.53
C SER A 206 21.93 -24.08 51.99
N ALA A 207 22.00 -25.38 51.67
CA ALA A 207 21.63 -26.48 52.56
C ALA A 207 20.17 -26.90 52.28
N SER A 208 19.98 -28.08 51.67
CA SER A 208 19.44 -29.32 52.27
C SER A 208 17.96 -29.46 51.89
N SER A 209 17.40 -30.58 51.43
CA SER A 209 17.74 -32.01 51.54
C SER A 209 16.83 -32.82 50.58
N SER A 210 17.36 -33.94 50.08
CA SER A 210 16.73 -35.24 49.68
C SER A 210 15.19 -35.33 49.60
N THR A 211 14.57 -35.93 48.58
CA THR A 211 14.54 -37.39 48.36
C THR A 211 14.06 -37.78 46.94
N SER A 212 14.52 -38.96 46.50
CA SER A 212 14.32 -39.65 45.23
C SER A 212 12.89 -40.09 44.90
N PHE A 213 12.55 -40.16 43.60
CA PHE A 213 11.82 -41.31 43.04
C PHE A 213 12.02 -41.45 41.53
N SER A 214 12.41 -42.65 41.11
CA SER A 214 12.62 -43.12 39.75
C SER A 214 11.32 -43.59 39.08
N ALA A 215 11.15 -43.39 37.76
CA ALA A 215 10.73 -44.41 36.78
C ALA A 215 10.16 -43.78 35.48
N GLY A 216 10.47 -44.41 34.33
CA GLY A 216 9.60 -44.38 33.14
C GLY A 216 10.09 -43.58 31.92
N ARG A 217 11.00 -44.17 31.13
CA ARG A 217 11.31 -43.81 29.72
C ARG A 217 10.26 -44.41 28.78
N THR A 218 9.87 -43.70 27.71
CA THR A 218 9.89 -44.16 26.28
C THR A 218 9.31 -43.06 25.38
N ARG A 219 10.13 -42.37 24.56
CA ARG A 219 10.51 -42.62 23.15
C ARG A 219 9.84 -41.63 22.18
N CYS A 220 10.63 -40.68 21.71
CA CYS A 220 10.45 -39.98 20.43
C CYS A 220 10.62 -40.97 19.28
N TRP A 221 9.83 -40.83 18.22
CA TRP A 221 10.12 -41.45 16.92
C TRP A 221 10.66 -40.39 15.97
N ASP A 222 11.89 -40.64 15.56
CA ASP A 222 12.77 -39.85 14.71
C ASP A 222 12.42 -40.06 13.23
N ARG A 223 12.61 -39.02 12.43
CA ARG A 223 12.35 -39.01 10.99
C ARG A 223 13.70 -39.05 10.27
N SER A 224 14.22 -40.26 10.04
CA SER A 224 15.44 -40.49 9.25
C SER A 224 15.41 -41.82 8.48
N GLN A 225 14.61 -41.90 7.42
CA GLN A 225 14.75 -42.82 6.29
C GLN A 225 14.14 -42.09 5.07
N ALA A 226 14.70 -42.00 3.87
CA ALA A 226 15.82 -42.68 3.25
C ALA A 226 16.35 -41.84 2.07
N ARG A 227 17.68 -41.82 1.91
CA ARG A 227 18.39 -41.64 0.63
C ARG A 227 19.54 -42.65 0.65
N SER A 228 19.39 -43.75 -0.10
CA SER A 228 20.45 -44.45 -0.84
C SER A 228 20.02 -45.88 -1.18
N SER A 229 19.56 -46.06 -2.41
CA SER A 229 19.86 -47.18 -3.31
C SER A 229 19.37 -46.79 -4.69
#